data_AF-A0A9D8K1K1-F1
#
_entry.id   AF-A0A9D8K1K1-F1
#
_cell.length_a   1.000
_cell.length_b   1.000
_cell.length_c   1.000
_cell.angle_alpha   90.00
_cell.angle_beta   90.00
_cell.angle_gamma   90.00
#
_symmetry.space_group_name_H-M   'P 1'
#
loop_
_entity.id
_entity.type
_entity.pdbx_description
1 polymer ?
#
loop_
_entity_poly.entity_id
_entity_poly.type
_entity_poly.pdbx_seq_one_letter_code
_entity_poly.pdbx_strand_id
1 'polypeptide(L)'
;MTTRTQTLMVNTPIKAQQIALLELSEEMRATRPGYQWSLDLERARLLTESYKQTEGEPMPLRRAKALAHILENMTIYIRPDELIVGNYASNVDSVPFYPEFAWKWIARETEPGKIYASMLTDEGRKELKEIGSYWGNNSIHHRLKQYLPQELAEVFWFFNWESTTPNYEKILHLGLKGILEEAKARLKKLDEEYVAESINGIDFVHKKDFLNSTIITLEAIINWAKRYAKLARDMAKGEENPLRRDELETIVRTCEWVPENPARTLHEALQSFWFI
;
A
#
# COMPACT_ATOMS: atom_id res chain seq x y z
N MET A 1 -9.34 -18.54 -28.51
CA MET A 1 -8.51 -18.25 -27.32
C MET A 1 -7.09 -18.65 -27.63
N THR A 2 -6.11 -17.83 -27.25
CA THR A 2 -4.70 -18.17 -27.45
C THR A 2 -4.27 -19.25 -26.44
N THR A 3 -3.24 -20.02 -26.77
CA THR A 3 -2.66 -21.04 -25.87
C THR A 3 -2.29 -20.41 -24.52
N ARG A 4 -1.77 -19.18 -24.52
CA ARG A 4 -1.47 -18.43 -23.29
C ARG A 4 -2.72 -18.12 -22.48
N THR A 5 -3.82 -17.67 -23.10
CA THR A 5 -5.08 -17.46 -22.36
C THR A 5 -5.57 -18.75 -21.72
N GLN A 6 -5.41 -19.90 -22.40
CA GLN A 6 -5.76 -21.20 -21.83
C GLN A 6 -4.83 -21.57 -20.66
N THR A 7 -3.52 -21.39 -20.80
CA THR A 7 -2.55 -21.62 -19.72
C THR A 7 -2.81 -20.70 -18.52
N LEU A 8 -3.10 -19.42 -18.75
CA LEU A 8 -3.44 -18.46 -17.70
C LEU A 8 -4.75 -18.85 -17.02
N MET A 9 -5.80 -19.25 -17.74
CA MET A 9 -7.04 -19.69 -17.09
C MET A 9 -6.88 -20.96 -16.26
N VAL A 10 -6.03 -21.89 -16.69
CA VAL A 10 -5.77 -23.15 -15.97
C VAL A 10 -4.87 -22.92 -14.75
N ASN A 11 -3.88 -22.05 -14.87
CA ASN A 11 -2.89 -21.78 -13.81
C ASN A 11 -3.27 -20.59 -12.91
N THR A 12 -4.27 -19.80 -13.27
CA THR A 12 -4.81 -18.73 -12.43
C THR A 12 -5.93 -19.32 -11.58
N PRO A 13 -5.72 -19.56 -10.28
CA PRO A 13 -6.79 -20.03 -9.40
C PRO A 13 -7.90 -18.96 -9.37
N ILE A 14 -8.99 -19.17 -10.10
CA ILE A 14 -10.19 -18.33 -10.00
C ILE A 14 -10.77 -18.58 -8.60
N LYS A 15 -10.51 -17.64 -7.68
CA LYS A 15 -10.75 -17.75 -6.22
C LYS A 15 -12.22 -17.76 -5.77
N ALA A 16 -13.19 -17.80 -6.68
CA ALA A 16 -14.59 -17.48 -6.36
C ALA A 16 -15.54 -18.67 -6.17
N GLN A 17 -15.05 -19.92 -6.07
CA GLN A 17 -15.91 -21.04 -5.66
C GLN A 17 -15.97 -21.15 -4.13
N GLN A 18 -17.07 -20.62 -3.59
CA GLN A 18 -17.70 -20.82 -2.28
C GLN A 18 -17.03 -21.87 -1.35
N ILE A 19 -16.02 -21.43 -0.60
CA ILE A 19 -15.60 -22.08 0.66
C ILE A 19 -16.58 -21.73 1.80
N ALA A 20 -17.51 -20.79 1.57
CA ALA A 20 -18.46 -20.25 2.55
C ALA A 20 -19.43 -21.29 3.18
N LEU A 21 -19.44 -22.54 2.71
CA LEU A 21 -20.33 -23.61 3.18
C LEU A 21 -19.59 -24.74 3.93
N LEU A 22 -18.27 -24.65 4.12
CA LEU A 22 -17.50 -25.63 4.87
C LEU A 22 -17.27 -25.16 6.31
N GLU A 23 -17.44 -26.06 7.28
CA GLU A 23 -16.90 -25.84 8.63
C GLU A 23 -15.38 -25.80 8.54
N LEU A 24 -14.81 -24.59 8.60
CA LEU A 24 -13.37 -24.40 8.56
C LEU A 24 -12.77 -24.71 9.92
N SER A 25 -11.85 -25.70 9.97
CA SER A 25 -10.95 -25.90 11.10
C SER A 25 -10.10 -24.63 11.34
N GLU A 26 -9.53 -24.45 12.53
CA GLU A 26 -8.64 -23.31 12.79
C GLU A 26 -7.50 -23.24 11.79
N GLU A 27 -6.91 -24.38 11.43
CA GLU A 27 -5.85 -24.47 10.43
C GLU A 27 -6.30 -24.04 9.01
N MET A 28 -7.54 -24.39 8.61
CA MET A 28 -8.13 -23.96 7.33
C MET A 28 -8.55 -22.48 7.32
N ARG A 29 -8.81 -21.88 8.49
CA ARG A 29 -9.04 -20.43 8.61
C ARG A 29 -7.72 -19.65 8.55
N ALA A 30 -6.66 -20.22 9.12
CA ALA A 30 -5.35 -19.61 9.19
C ALA A 30 -4.55 -19.77 7.90
N THR A 31 -4.68 -20.90 7.21
CA THR A 31 -3.91 -21.25 6.02
C THR A 31 -4.79 -21.90 4.97
N ARG A 32 -4.44 -21.71 3.69
CA ARG A 32 -5.11 -22.40 2.57
C ARG A 32 -4.28 -23.62 2.19
N PRO A 33 -4.85 -24.84 2.13
CA PRO A 33 -4.11 -26.03 1.73
C PRO A 33 -3.37 -25.83 0.39
N GLY A 34 -2.08 -26.17 0.36
CA GLY A 34 -1.21 -25.98 -0.80
C GLY A 34 -0.58 -24.60 -0.94
N TYR A 35 -0.86 -23.66 -0.02
CA TYR A 35 -0.24 -22.34 0.01
C TYR A 35 0.55 -22.16 1.31
N GLN A 36 1.80 -21.70 1.17
CA GLN A 36 2.65 -21.29 2.28
C GLN A 36 2.72 -19.76 2.24
N TRP A 37 2.12 -19.09 3.22
CA TRP A 37 2.13 -17.63 3.29
C TRP A 37 3.18 -17.19 4.30
N SER A 38 3.86 -16.09 4.01
CA SER A 38 4.83 -15.47 4.90
C SER A 38 4.40 -14.06 5.27
N LEU A 39 4.83 -13.59 6.45
CA LEU A 39 4.61 -12.21 6.86
C LEU A 39 5.76 -11.35 6.33
N ASP A 40 5.43 -10.35 5.52
CA ASP A 40 6.41 -9.40 4.99
C ASP A 40 6.56 -8.20 5.93
N LEU A 41 7.78 -8.05 6.45
CA LEU A 41 8.17 -6.99 7.37
C LEU A 41 8.75 -5.76 6.67
N GLU A 42 8.99 -5.80 5.36
CA GLU A 42 9.60 -4.69 4.61
C GLU A 42 8.80 -3.39 4.77
N ARG A 43 7.49 -3.44 4.50
CA ARG A 43 6.60 -2.28 4.68
C ARG A 43 6.66 -1.76 6.11
N ALA A 44 6.58 -2.65 7.09
CA ALA A 44 6.59 -2.30 8.51
C ALA A 44 7.91 -1.62 8.91
N ARG A 45 9.04 -2.10 8.37
CA ARG A 45 10.37 -1.51 8.57
C ARG A 45 10.45 -0.11 7.99
N LEU A 46 10.13 0.06 6.70
CA LEU A 46 10.15 1.35 6.01
C LEU A 46 9.21 2.38 6.69
N LEU A 47 8.01 1.95 7.07
CA LEU A 47 7.09 2.78 7.83
C LEU A 47 7.72 3.25 9.16
N THR A 48 8.35 2.35 9.90
CA THR A 48 8.98 2.64 11.19
C THR A 48 10.16 3.60 11.04
N GLU A 49 10.99 3.42 10.00
CA GLU A 49 12.09 4.34 9.68
C GLU A 49 11.60 5.76 9.44
N SER A 50 10.59 5.93 8.57
CA SER A 50 10.03 7.25 8.28
C SER A 50 9.37 7.88 9.51
N TYR A 51 8.66 7.07 10.32
CA TYR A 51 8.06 7.58 11.55
C TYR A 51 9.11 8.08 12.54
N LYS A 52 10.24 7.38 12.71
CA LYS A 52 11.35 7.84 13.58
C LYS A 52 11.95 9.16 13.09
N GLN A 53 12.04 9.38 11.79
CA GLN A 53 12.60 10.61 11.20
C GLN A 53 11.65 11.81 11.26
N THR A 54 10.35 11.57 11.44
CA THR A 54 9.29 12.59 11.37
C THR A 54 8.65 12.86 12.73
N GLU A 55 9.33 12.52 13.83
CA GLU A 55 8.84 12.84 15.18
C GLU A 55 8.75 14.36 15.39
N GLY A 56 7.65 14.81 15.98
CA GLY A 56 7.34 16.23 16.15
C GLY A 56 6.56 16.85 14.98
N GLU A 57 6.46 16.19 13.83
CA GLU A 57 5.62 16.66 12.73
C GLU A 57 4.12 16.36 12.94
N PRO A 58 3.21 17.16 12.35
CA PRO A 58 1.78 16.89 12.40
C PRO A 58 1.45 15.57 11.69
N MET A 59 0.46 14.84 12.21
CA MET A 59 0.15 13.47 11.76
C MET A 59 -0.12 13.34 10.25
N PRO A 60 -0.83 14.27 9.57
CA PRO A 60 -0.99 14.19 8.13
C PRO A 60 0.36 14.13 7.40
N LEU A 61 1.35 14.94 7.79
CA LEU A 61 2.66 14.99 7.13
C LEU A 61 3.43 13.70 7.38
N ARG A 62 3.41 13.19 8.62
CA ARG A 62 4.03 11.89 8.95
C ARG A 62 3.47 10.76 8.11
N ARG A 63 2.15 10.71 7.92
CA ARG A 63 1.48 9.70 7.08
C ARG A 63 1.91 9.81 5.62
N ALA A 64 1.91 11.04 5.06
CA ALA A 64 2.28 11.26 3.68
C ALA A 64 3.76 10.92 3.41
N LYS A 65 4.67 11.36 4.29
CA LYS A 65 6.10 11.04 4.20
C LYS A 65 6.39 9.55 4.39
N ALA A 66 5.65 8.87 5.26
CA ALA A 66 5.81 7.43 5.44
C ALA A 66 5.35 6.64 4.22
N LEU A 67 4.22 7.01 3.60
CA LEU A 67 3.81 6.42 2.33
C LEU A 67 4.83 6.70 1.24
N ALA A 68 5.34 7.93 1.13
CA ALA A 68 6.38 8.28 0.17
C ALA A 68 7.65 7.43 0.36
N HIS A 69 8.14 7.30 1.59
CA HIS A 69 9.30 6.48 1.92
C HIS A 69 9.08 4.99 1.60
N ILE A 70 7.88 4.46 1.85
CA ILE A 70 7.53 3.09 1.47
C ILE A 70 7.56 2.94 -0.05
N LEU A 71 6.85 3.78 -0.78
CA LEU A 71 6.73 3.67 -2.24
C LEU A 71 8.05 3.95 -2.97
N GLU A 72 8.95 4.74 -2.39
CA GLU A 72 10.29 4.99 -2.93
C GLU A 72 11.22 3.78 -2.76
N ASN A 73 11.12 3.06 -1.63
CA ASN A 73 12.12 2.08 -1.22
C ASN A 73 11.66 0.62 -1.27
N MET A 74 10.34 0.36 -1.27
CA MET A 74 9.82 -1.01 -1.25
C MET A 74 10.31 -1.81 -2.46
N THR A 75 10.48 -3.11 -2.28
CA THR A 75 10.80 -4.02 -3.37
C THR A 75 9.66 -4.02 -4.39
N ILE A 76 10.00 -3.82 -5.66
CA ILE A 76 9.06 -3.95 -6.78
C ILE A 76 9.49 -5.08 -7.70
N TYR A 77 8.53 -5.77 -8.28
CA TYR A 77 8.78 -6.84 -9.25
C TYR A 77 7.69 -6.89 -10.32
N ILE A 78 8.01 -7.53 -11.45
CA ILE A 78 7.07 -7.87 -12.50
C ILE A 78 7.14 -9.38 -12.69
N ARG A 79 6.02 -10.07 -12.51
CA ARG A 79 5.94 -11.53 -12.61
C ARG A 79 6.06 -11.98 -14.07
N PRO A 80 6.40 -13.26 -14.31
CA PRO A 80 6.26 -13.84 -15.64
C PRO A 80 4.85 -13.61 -16.19
N ASP A 81 4.77 -13.19 -17.45
CA ASP A 81 3.53 -12.96 -18.19
C ASP A 81 2.59 -11.86 -17.66
N GLU A 82 2.95 -11.10 -16.61
CA GLU A 82 2.14 -9.98 -16.14
C GLU A 82 2.01 -8.88 -17.21
N LEU A 83 0.79 -8.35 -17.35
CA LEU A 83 0.45 -7.24 -18.25
C LEU A 83 0.03 -5.98 -17.49
N ILE A 84 -0.54 -6.16 -16.30
CA ILE A 84 -0.85 -5.12 -15.32
C ILE A 84 0.09 -5.37 -14.14
N VAL A 85 0.85 -4.35 -13.75
CA VAL A 85 1.95 -4.46 -12.77
C VAL A 85 1.67 -3.65 -11.51
N GLY A 86 2.20 -4.09 -10.37
CA GLY A 86 1.96 -3.46 -9.08
C GLY A 86 1.86 -4.50 -7.98
N ASN A 87 2.82 -4.52 -7.07
CA ASN A 87 2.84 -5.37 -5.88
C ASN A 87 2.72 -4.56 -4.58
N TYR A 88 2.18 -5.18 -3.54
CA TYR A 88 2.00 -4.59 -2.21
C TYR A 88 2.84 -5.27 -1.11
N ALA A 89 3.60 -6.30 -1.47
CA ALA A 89 4.53 -7.04 -0.61
C ALA A 89 5.80 -7.39 -1.40
N SER A 90 6.89 -7.71 -0.71
CA SER A 90 8.20 -8.00 -1.30
C SER A 90 8.24 -9.26 -2.18
N ASN A 91 7.26 -10.16 -2.06
CA ASN A 91 7.07 -11.31 -2.94
C ASN A 91 5.59 -11.72 -3.05
N VAL A 92 5.30 -12.71 -3.90
CA VAL A 92 3.93 -13.12 -4.28
C VAL A 92 3.18 -13.91 -3.20
N ASP A 93 3.92 -14.53 -2.27
CA ASP A 93 3.40 -15.41 -1.22
C ASP A 93 3.50 -14.75 0.16
N SER A 94 3.54 -13.41 0.19
CA SER A 94 3.60 -12.65 1.44
C SER A 94 2.44 -11.69 1.64
N VAL A 95 2.14 -11.44 2.91
CA VAL A 95 1.19 -10.43 3.36
C VAL A 95 1.95 -9.35 4.13
N PRO A 96 1.80 -8.06 3.77
CA PRO A 96 2.52 -6.98 4.43
C PRO A 96 1.94 -6.71 5.82
N PHE A 97 2.81 -6.30 6.72
CA PHE A 97 2.43 -5.97 8.09
C PHE A 97 2.19 -4.46 8.30
N TYR A 98 1.17 -4.13 9.10
CA TYR A 98 0.73 -2.77 9.44
C TYR A 98 0.85 -2.51 10.96
N PRO A 99 2.07 -2.26 11.47
CA PRO A 99 2.29 -2.10 12.90
C PRO A 99 1.65 -0.83 13.49
N GLU A 100 1.30 0.14 12.65
CA GLU A 100 0.60 1.36 13.06
C GLU A 100 -0.80 1.12 13.62
N PHE A 101 -1.44 0.01 13.25
CA PHE A 101 -2.77 -0.33 13.73
C PHE A 101 -2.67 -1.12 15.02
N ALA A 102 -2.15 -2.35 14.93
CA ALA A 102 -1.96 -3.24 16.05
C ALA A 102 -0.84 -4.24 15.74
N TRP A 103 0.09 -4.42 16.68
CA TRP A 103 1.27 -5.28 16.48
C TRP A 103 1.36 -6.45 17.47
N LYS A 104 0.90 -6.26 18.71
CA LYS A 104 1.09 -7.24 19.80
C LYS A 104 0.48 -8.61 19.51
N TRP A 105 -0.67 -8.66 18.84
CA TRP A 105 -1.31 -9.93 18.52
C TRP A 105 -0.52 -10.71 17.47
N ILE A 106 0.02 -10.05 16.44
CA ILE A 106 0.84 -10.71 15.42
C ILE A 106 2.10 -11.26 16.07
N ALA A 107 2.77 -10.47 16.91
CA ALA A 107 3.92 -10.95 17.67
C ALA A 107 3.56 -12.20 18.48
N ARG A 108 2.41 -12.20 19.19
CA ARG A 108 1.95 -13.36 19.98
C ARG A 108 1.63 -14.59 19.13
N GLU A 109 0.91 -14.44 18.01
CA GLU A 109 0.42 -15.58 17.22
C GLU A 109 1.48 -16.15 16.25
N THR A 110 2.61 -15.46 16.07
CA THR A 110 3.74 -15.92 15.26
C THR A 110 4.87 -16.55 16.09
N GLU A 111 4.72 -16.63 17.42
CA GLU A 111 5.66 -17.35 18.29
C GLU A 111 5.64 -18.87 18.03
N PRO A 112 6.74 -19.60 18.31
CA PRO A 112 6.80 -21.04 18.14
C PRO A 112 5.64 -21.78 18.84
N GLY A 113 5.04 -22.75 18.14
CA GLY A 113 3.89 -23.51 18.64
C GLY A 113 2.52 -22.83 18.49
N LYS A 114 2.48 -21.64 17.87
CA LYS A 114 1.23 -20.96 17.50
C LYS A 114 0.85 -21.20 16.06
N ILE A 115 -0.40 -20.87 15.73
CA ILE A 115 -1.00 -21.18 14.43
C ILE A 115 -0.32 -20.48 13.25
N TYR A 116 0.28 -19.30 13.46
CA TYR A 116 1.01 -18.55 12.43
C TYR A 116 2.53 -18.62 12.61
N ALA A 117 3.05 -19.60 13.37
CA ALA A 117 4.48 -19.73 13.63
C ALA A 117 5.33 -19.89 12.35
N SER A 118 4.76 -20.53 11.33
CA SER A 118 5.42 -20.74 10.02
C SER A 118 5.50 -19.49 9.16
N MET A 119 4.74 -18.43 9.47
CA MET A 119 4.75 -17.20 8.67
C MET A 119 6.00 -16.34 8.88
N LEU A 120 6.79 -16.62 9.92
CA LEU A 120 8.03 -15.91 10.23
C LEU A 120 9.15 -16.87 10.62
N THR A 121 10.38 -16.52 10.23
CA THR A 121 11.59 -17.12 10.77
C THR A 121 11.91 -16.58 12.16
N ASP A 122 12.90 -17.15 12.84
CA ASP A 122 13.38 -16.64 14.13
C ASP A 122 13.95 -15.21 14.01
N GLU A 123 14.65 -14.91 12.91
CA GLU A 123 15.12 -13.58 12.59
C GLU A 123 13.95 -12.61 12.37
N GLY A 124 12.92 -13.05 11.63
CA GLY A 124 11.71 -12.25 11.40
C GLY A 124 10.96 -11.96 12.70
N ARG A 125 10.89 -12.93 13.63
CA ARG A 125 10.33 -12.70 14.98
C ARG A 125 11.12 -11.66 15.77
N LYS A 126 12.45 -11.69 15.69
CA LYS A 126 13.31 -10.69 16.34
C LYS A 126 13.07 -9.30 15.75
N GLU A 127 13.06 -9.19 14.43
CA GLU A 127 12.77 -7.93 13.73
C GLU A 127 11.38 -7.40 14.08
N LEU A 128 10.36 -8.26 14.11
CA LEU A 128 9.00 -7.89 14.49
C LEU A 128 8.94 -7.31 15.91
N LYS A 129 9.71 -7.85 16.86
CA LYS A 129 9.83 -7.31 18.22
C LYS A 129 10.52 -5.94 18.24
N GLU A 130 11.57 -5.75 17.44
CA GLU A 130 12.26 -4.47 17.30
C GLU A 130 11.34 -3.38 16.71
N ILE A 131 10.60 -3.70 15.64
CA ILE A 131 9.55 -2.84 15.07
C ILE A 131 8.49 -2.56 16.15
N GLY A 132 8.00 -3.61 16.78
CA GLY A 132 6.97 -3.54 17.82
C GLY A 132 7.36 -2.64 19.00
N SER A 133 8.64 -2.57 19.36
CA SER A 133 9.11 -1.69 20.43
C SER A 133 8.80 -0.21 20.17
N TYR A 134 8.93 0.24 18.91
CA TYR A 134 8.57 1.60 18.50
C TYR A 134 7.05 1.82 18.52
N TRP A 135 6.29 0.85 18.00
CA TRP A 135 4.83 0.92 17.90
C TRP A 135 4.11 0.61 19.21
N GLY A 136 4.84 0.14 20.22
CA GLY A 136 4.41 -0.09 21.59
C GLY A 136 3.62 1.08 22.14
N ASN A 137 4.10 2.30 21.90
CA ASN A 137 3.46 3.54 22.38
C ASN A 137 2.75 4.33 21.25
N ASN A 138 2.95 3.93 19.99
CA ASN A 138 2.53 4.72 18.83
C ASN A 138 1.40 4.12 18.00
N SER A 139 1.10 2.82 18.16
CA SER A 139 0.00 2.18 17.44
C SER A 139 -1.36 2.72 17.86
N ILE A 140 -2.30 2.78 16.91
CA ILE A 140 -3.67 3.25 17.13
C ILE A 140 -4.33 2.44 18.24
N HIS A 141 -4.18 1.11 18.21
CA HIS A 141 -4.76 0.24 19.22
C HIS A 141 -4.19 0.50 20.62
N HIS A 142 -2.88 0.80 20.74
CA HIS A 142 -2.31 1.19 22.03
C HIS A 142 -2.89 2.52 22.54
N ARG A 143 -2.95 3.54 21.67
CA ARG A 143 -3.46 4.86 22.04
C ARG A 143 -4.94 4.80 22.41
N LEU A 144 -5.76 4.09 21.65
CA LEU A 144 -7.20 3.94 21.92
C LEU A 144 -7.47 3.29 23.27
N LYS A 145 -6.67 2.28 23.66
CA LYS A 145 -6.82 1.63 24.98
C LYS A 145 -6.69 2.59 26.16
N GLN A 146 -5.97 3.70 26.00
CA GLN A 146 -5.82 4.71 27.05
C GLN A 146 -7.11 5.51 27.31
N TYR A 147 -8.05 5.52 26.35
CA TYR A 147 -9.36 6.20 26.48
C TYR A 147 -10.45 5.28 27.03
N LEU A 148 -10.19 3.98 27.14
CA LEU A 148 -11.18 2.99 27.56
C LEU A 148 -11.15 2.82 29.08
N PRO A 149 -12.31 2.63 29.74
CA PRO A 149 -12.36 2.06 31.07
C PRO A 149 -11.58 0.74 31.13
N GLN A 150 -10.96 0.45 32.27
CA GLN A 150 -10.09 -0.70 32.43
C GLN A 150 -10.81 -2.03 32.15
N GLU A 151 -12.10 -2.09 32.49
CA GLU A 151 -12.98 -3.23 32.28
C GLU A 151 -13.22 -3.53 30.80
N LEU A 152 -13.07 -2.53 29.91
CA LEU A 152 -13.26 -2.67 28.47
C LEU A 152 -11.94 -2.86 27.71
N ALA A 153 -10.79 -2.62 28.35
CA ALA A 153 -9.49 -2.60 27.68
C ALA A 153 -9.06 -3.98 27.12
N GLU A 154 -9.60 -5.08 27.63
CA GLU A 154 -9.28 -6.45 27.18
C GLU A 154 -10.22 -6.98 26.10
N VAL A 155 -11.47 -6.52 26.08
CA VAL A 155 -12.51 -6.97 25.12
C VAL A 155 -12.65 -6.05 23.91
N PHE A 156 -12.24 -4.79 24.03
CA PHE A 156 -12.34 -3.85 22.92
C PHE A 156 -11.24 -4.09 21.90
N TRP A 157 -11.65 -4.37 20.67
CA TRP A 157 -10.76 -4.54 19.52
C TRP A 157 -11.13 -3.54 18.44
N PHE A 158 -10.12 -2.84 17.92
CA PHE A 158 -10.33 -1.93 16.79
C PHE A 158 -10.03 -2.66 15.49
N PHE A 159 -11.07 -2.89 14.69
CA PHE A 159 -10.95 -3.26 13.29
C PHE A 159 -11.00 -1.98 12.45
N ASN A 160 -9.94 -1.70 11.70
CA ASN A 160 -9.99 -0.68 10.65
C ASN A 160 -10.73 -1.26 9.44
N TRP A 161 -11.93 -0.73 9.16
CA TRP A 161 -12.65 -0.97 7.92
C TRP A 161 -12.43 0.21 6.99
N GLU A 162 -11.77 0.00 5.86
CA GLU A 162 -11.76 0.99 4.79
C GLU A 162 -13.07 0.84 4.00
N SER A 163 -14.00 1.76 4.20
CA SER A 163 -15.31 1.79 3.52
C SER A 163 -15.39 2.97 2.54
N THR A 164 -14.37 3.16 1.70
CA THR A 164 -14.37 4.27 0.75
C THR A 164 -13.93 3.78 -0.62
N THR A 165 -14.70 4.15 -1.64
CA THR A 165 -14.31 3.99 -3.04
C THR A 165 -13.68 5.30 -3.52
N PRO A 166 -12.40 5.30 -3.94
CA PRO A 166 -11.80 6.47 -4.58
C PRO A 166 -12.65 6.97 -5.75
N ASN A 167 -12.56 8.26 -6.04
CA ASN A 167 -13.19 8.81 -7.25
C ASN A 167 -12.34 8.42 -8.48
N TYR A 168 -12.44 7.15 -8.88
CA TYR A 168 -11.72 6.61 -10.04
C TYR A 168 -12.08 7.36 -11.32
N GLU A 169 -13.33 7.83 -11.47
CA GLU A 169 -13.72 8.65 -12.61
C GLU A 169 -12.84 9.90 -12.72
N LYS A 170 -12.69 10.67 -11.62
CA LYS A 170 -11.83 11.85 -11.60
C LYS A 170 -10.38 11.50 -11.89
N ILE A 171 -9.86 10.44 -11.29
CA ILE A 171 -8.46 10.00 -11.49
C ILE A 171 -8.22 9.62 -12.95
N LEU A 172 -9.12 8.86 -13.59
CA LEU A 172 -8.97 8.43 -14.97
C LEU A 172 -9.08 9.59 -15.97
N HIS A 173 -9.87 10.63 -15.68
CA HIS A 173 -10.07 11.78 -16.57
C HIS A 173 -9.05 12.90 -16.39
N LEU A 174 -8.55 13.13 -15.16
CA LEU A 174 -7.60 14.21 -14.87
C LEU A 174 -6.16 13.72 -14.71
N GLY A 175 -5.97 12.45 -14.36
CA GLY A 175 -4.72 11.95 -13.80
C GLY A 175 -4.45 12.52 -12.40
N LEU A 176 -3.50 11.91 -11.69
CA LEU A 176 -3.03 12.45 -10.40
C LEU A 176 -2.40 13.83 -10.55
N LYS A 177 -1.85 14.16 -11.72
CA LYS A 177 -1.33 15.50 -12.02
C LYS A 177 -2.41 16.57 -11.95
N GLY A 178 -3.60 16.32 -12.48
CA GLY A 178 -4.70 17.28 -12.36
C GLY A 178 -5.09 17.54 -10.91
N ILE A 179 -5.16 16.47 -10.09
CA ILE A 179 -5.46 16.57 -8.65
C ILE A 179 -4.33 17.29 -7.90
N LEU A 180 -3.07 17.03 -8.29
CA LEU A 180 -1.89 17.69 -7.74
C LEU A 180 -1.91 19.20 -7.99
N GLU A 181 -2.26 19.63 -9.20
CA GLU A 181 -2.38 21.04 -9.54
C GLU A 181 -3.55 21.71 -8.81
N GLU A 182 -4.69 21.02 -8.64
CA GLU A 182 -5.79 21.51 -7.79
C GLU A 182 -5.33 21.73 -6.34
N ALA A 183 -4.58 20.79 -5.77
CA ALA A 183 -4.05 20.90 -4.41
C ALA A 183 -3.06 22.07 -4.28
N LYS A 184 -2.14 22.23 -5.24
CA LYS A 184 -1.18 23.35 -5.29
C LYS A 184 -1.88 24.70 -5.43
N ALA A 185 -2.90 24.79 -6.31
CA ALA A 185 -3.70 26.00 -6.48
C ALA A 185 -4.49 26.34 -5.20
N ARG A 186 -5.09 25.34 -4.54
CA ARG A 186 -5.80 25.52 -3.27
C ARG A 186 -4.88 25.98 -2.15
N LEU A 187 -3.65 25.46 -2.11
CA LEU A 187 -2.62 25.84 -1.13
C LEU A 187 -2.24 27.32 -1.30
N LYS A 188 -2.02 27.78 -2.54
CA LYS A 188 -1.76 29.20 -2.83
C LYS A 188 -2.93 30.08 -2.37
N LYS A 189 -4.17 29.70 -2.71
CA LYS A 189 -5.36 30.42 -2.27
C LYS A 189 -5.51 30.44 -0.74
N LEU A 190 -5.08 29.39 -0.05
CA LEU A 190 -5.12 29.32 1.41
C LEU A 190 -4.24 30.39 2.07
N ASP A 191 -3.05 30.63 1.50
CA ASP A 191 -2.16 31.70 1.96
C ASP A 191 -2.78 33.09 1.76
N GLU A 192 -3.44 33.32 0.63
CA GLU A 192 -4.19 34.55 0.35
C GLU A 192 -5.36 34.75 1.34
N GLU A 193 -6.12 33.68 1.63
CA GLU A 193 -7.23 33.70 2.59
C GLU A 193 -6.78 34.08 4.00
N TYR A 194 -5.59 33.61 4.42
CA TYR A 194 -5.02 33.91 5.75
C TYR A 194 -4.53 35.36 5.84
N VAL A 195 -3.83 35.85 4.82
CA VAL A 195 -3.39 37.26 4.76
C VAL A 195 -4.59 38.21 4.75
N ALA A 196 -5.69 37.83 4.09
CA ALA A 196 -6.93 38.60 4.08
C ALA A 196 -7.78 38.44 5.36
N GLU A 197 -7.29 37.74 6.39
CA GLU A 197 -7.99 37.47 7.66
C GLU A 197 -9.38 36.82 7.47
N SER A 198 -9.57 36.12 6.36
CA SER A 198 -10.85 35.47 5.99
C SER A 198 -10.97 34.03 6.51
N ILE A 199 -9.92 33.51 7.14
CA ILE A 199 -9.84 32.20 7.77
C ILE A 199 -9.11 32.32 9.10
N ASN A 200 -9.53 31.57 10.12
CA ASN A 200 -8.83 31.53 11.40
C ASN A 200 -7.53 30.71 11.32
N GLY A 201 -6.60 30.96 12.25
CA GLY A 201 -5.29 30.32 12.25
C GLY A 201 -5.32 28.80 12.43
N ILE A 202 -6.30 28.25 13.18
CA ILE A 202 -6.40 26.80 13.40
C ILE A 202 -6.76 26.09 12.09
N ASP A 203 -7.79 26.58 11.40
CA ASP A 203 -8.21 26.03 10.11
C ASP A 203 -7.15 26.22 9.03
N PHE A 204 -6.43 27.35 9.06
CA PHE A 204 -5.31 27.59 8.15
C PHE A 204 -4.23 26.50 8.31
N VAL A 205 -3.75 26.27 9.54
CA VAL A 205 -2.71 25.26 9.81
C VAL A 205 -3.17 23.87 9.40
N HIS A 206 -4.37 23.44 9.83
CA HIS A 206 -4.87 22.11 9.50
C HIS A 206 -5.05 21.88 7.99
N LYS A 207 -5.60 22.87 7.26
CA LYS A 207 -5.76 22.78 5.80
C LYS A 207 -4.41 22.80 5.09
N LYS A 208 -3.46 23.59 5.57
CA LYS A 208 -2.11 23.67 5.00
C LYS A 208 -1.37 22.34 5.15
N ASP A 209 -1.40 21.74 6.33
CA ASP A 209 -0.81 20.42 6.58
C ASP A 209 -1.46 19.35 5.69
N PHE A 210 -2.79 19.34 5.60
CA PHE A 210 -3.51 18.41 4.74
C PHE A 210 -3.15 18.55 3.25
N LEU A 211 -3.07 19.77 2.72
CA LEU A 211 -2.73 20.02 1.32
C LEU A 211 -1.28 19.63 1.03
N ASN A 212 -0.34 19.99 1.91
CA ASN A 212 1.06 19.57 1.78
C ASN A 212 1.20 18.04 1.80
N SER A 213 0.49 17.36 2.71
CA SER A 213 0.42 15.90 2.74
C SER A 213 -0.13 15.31 1.45
N THR A 214 -1.21 15.89 0.93
CA THR A 214 -1.84 15.45 -0.32
C THR A 214 -0.87 15.55 -1.48
N ILE A 215 -0.14 16.67 -1.59
CA ILE A 215 0.89 16.89 -2.62
C ILE A 215 1.97 15.80 -2.54
N ILE A 216 2.54 15.57 -1.35
CA ILE A 216 3.59 14.54 -1.13
C ILE A 216 3.08 13.15 -1.55
N THR A 217 1.86 12.79 -1.15
CA THR A 217 1.27 11.48 -1.48
C THR A 217 1.06 11.30 -2.98
N LEU A 218 0.51 12.30 -3.67
CA LEU A 218 0.29 12.23 -5.12
C LEU A 218 1.61 12.12 -5.89
N GLU A 219 2.62 12.90 -5.50
CA GLU A 219 3.95 12.86 -6.10
C GLU A 219 4.64 11.49 -5.86
N ALA A 220 4.47 10.91 -4.67
CA ALA A 220 4.99 9.57 -4.37
C ALA A 220 4.38 8.47 -5.25
N ILE A 221 3.06 8.48 -5.46
CA ILE A 221 2.38 7.48 -6.30
C ILE A 221 2.82 7.62 -7.76
N ILE A 222 2.94 8.86 -8.26
CA ILE A 222 3.45 9.14 -9.62
C ILE A 222 4.87 8.58 -9.78
N ASN A 223 5.75 8.82 -8.80
CA ASN A 223 7.12 8.33 -8.85
C ASN A 223 7.19 6.80 -8.73
N TRP A 224 6.31 6.19 -7.96
CA TRP A 224 6.22 4.73 -7.84
C TRP A 224 5.85 4.06 -9.17
N ALA A 225 4.88 4.60 -9.91
CA ALA A 225 4.57 4.11 -11.26
C ALA A 225 5.79 4.20 -12.20
N LYS A 226 6.56 5.30 -12.11
CA LYS A 226 7.81 5.45 -12.87
C LYS A 226 8.89 4.44 -12.48
N ARG A 227 8.90 3.94 -11.23
CA ARG A 227 9.78 2.82 -10.84
C ARG A 227 9.44 1.54 -11.60
N TYR A 228 8.16 1.23 -11.82
CA TYR A 228 7.75 0.09 -12.68
C TYR A 228 8.12 0.29 -14.14
N ALA A 229 7.94 1.51 -14.67
CA ALA A 229 8.39 1.81 -16.02
C ALA A 229 9.90 1.57 -16.17
N LYS A 230 10.71 2.01 -15.21
CA LYS A 230 12.15 1.74 -15.21
C LYS A 230 12.45 0.24 -15.14
N LEU A 231 11.82 -0.49 -14.24
CA LEU A 231 12.02 -1.93 -14.09
C LEU A 231 11.65 -2.70 -15.37
N ALA A 232 10.47 -2.43 -15.94
CA ALA A 232 10.02 -3.04 -17.19
C ALA A 232 10.99 -2.74 -18.35
N ARG A 233 11.52 -1.52 -18.41
CA ARG A 233 12.51 -1.10 -19.42
C ARG A 233 13.81 -1.88 -19.28
N ASP A 234 14.27 -2.10 -18.05
CA ASP A 234 15.50 -2.86 -17.78
C ASP A 234 15.30 -4.35 -18.10
N MET A 235 14.13 -4.92 -17.80
CA MET A 235 13.77 -6.28 -18.20
C MET A 235 13.68 -6.44 -19.72
N ALA A 236 13.09 -5.47 -20.44
CA ALA A 236 12.94 -5.53 -21.90
C ALA A 236 14.26 -5.59 -22.66
N LYS A 237 15.33 -4.97 -22.13
CA LYS A 237 16.68 -4.98 -22.74
C LYS A 237 17.28 -6.39 -22.80
N GLY A 238 16.97 -7.24 -21.84
CA GLY A 238 17.48 -8.61 -21.73
C GLY A 238 16.50 -9.68 -22.22
N GLU A 239 15.34 -9.29 -22.77
CA GLU A 239 14.30 -10.24 -23.17
C GLU A 239 14.53 -10.76 -24.60
N GLU A 240 14.69 -12.07 -24.71
CA GLU A 240 14.91 -12.78 -25.97
C GLU A 240 13.60 -13.02 -26.73
N ASN A 241 12.50 -13.22 -26.01
CA ASN A 241 11.20 -13.46 -26.63
C ASN A 241 10.62 -12.14 -27.17
N PRO A 242 10.46 -11.98 -28.50
CA PRO A 242 9.99 -10.72 -29.08
C PRO A 242 8.58 -10.34 -28.62
N LEU A 243 7.71 -11.33 -28.35
CA LEU A 243 6.36 -11.06 -27.83
C LEU A 243 6.42 -10.50 -26.41
N ARG A 244 7.25 -11.09 -25.53
CA ARG A 244 7.39 -10.62 -24.16
C ARG A 244 8.06 -9.25 -24.10
N ARG A 245 9.00 -8.98 -24.99
CA ARG A 245 9.63 -7.67 -25.11
C ARG A 245 8.61 -6.58 -25.45
N ASP A 246 7.72 -6.82 -26.42
CA ASP A 246 6.65 -5.86 -26.78
C ASP A 246 5.66 -5.62 -25.62
N GLU A 247 5.37 -6.64 -24.82
CA GLU A 247 4.57 -6.49 -23.59
C GLU A 247 5.25 -5.62 -22.55
N LEU A 248 6.54 -5.85 -22.30
CA LEU A 248 7.33 -5.03 -21.37
C LEU A 248 7.42 -3.59 -21.88
N GLU A 249 7.62 -3.37 -23.18
CA GLU A 249 7.57 -2.03 -23.78
C GLU A 249 6.19 -1.37 -23.64
N THR A 250 5.11 -2.16 -23.69
CA THR A 250 3.75 -1.68 -23.39
C THR A 250 3.62 -1.26 -21.93
N ILE A 251 4.13 -2.05 -20.98
CA ILE A 251 4.16 -1.70 -19.56
C ILE A 251 4.95 -0.41 -19.34
N VAL A 252 6.11 -0.26 -20.01
CA VAL A 252 6.91 0.98 -19.96
C VAL A 252 6.06 2.18 -20.39
N ARG A 253 5.51 2.17 -21.61
CA ARG A 253 4.70 3.29 -22.12
C ARG A 253 3.50 3.60 -21.22
N THR A 254 2.89 2.57 -20.64
CA THR A 254 1.73 2.69 -19.74
C THR A 254 2.13 3.34 -18.42
N CYS A 255 3.14 2.81 -17.72
CA CYS A 255 3.55 3.27 -16.39
C CYS A 255 4.30 4.62 -16.43
N GLU A 256 4.84 5.03 -17.58
CA GLU A 256 5.34 6.39 -17.79
C GLU A 256 4.21 7.42 -17.91
N TRP A 257 3.01 6.97 -18.27
CA TRP A 257 1.86 7.85 -18.51
C TRP A 257 0.88 7.88 -17.34
N VAL A 258 0.39 6.71 -16.89
CA VAL A 258 -0.56 6.56 -15.79
C VAL A 258 0.13 6.12 -14.48
N PRO A 259 -0.37 6.57 -13.31
CA PRO A 259 -1.59 7.34 -13.10
C PRO A 259 -1.38 8.87 -13.13
N GLU A 260 -0.19 9.36 -13.54
CA GLU A 260 0.09 10.80 -13.59
C GLU A 260 -0.88 11.56 -14.50
N ASN A 261 -1.15 11.02 -15.70
CA ASN A 261 -1.94 11.66 -16.74
C ASN A 261 -3.27 10.90 -16.98
N PRO A 262 -4.26 11.52 -17.66
CA PRO A 262 -5.52 10.86 -18.00
C PRO A 262 -5.33 9.59 -18.82
N ALA A 263 -6.09 8.53 -18.51
CA ALA A 263 -6.00 7.27 -19.25
C ALA A 263 -6.57 7.42 -20.67
N ARG A 264 -5.80 7.00 -21.68
CA ARG A 264 -6.14 7.12 -23.11
C ARG A 264 -6.63 5.81 -23.72
N THR A 265 -6.33 4.69 -23.07
CA THR A 265 -6.67 3.35 -23.50
C THR A 265 -7.23 2.52 -22.36
N LEU A 266 -7.88 1.40 -22.67
CA LEU A 266 -8.36 0.47 -21.65
C LEU A 266 -7.22 -0.09 -20.80
N HIS A 267 -6.06 -0.38 -21.40
CA HIS A 267 -4.88 -0.87 -20.66
C HIS A 267 -4.40 0.17 -19.64
N GLU A 268 -4.30 1.42 -20.05
CA GLU A 268 -3.94 2.54 -19.16
C GLU A 268 -4.96 2.72 -18.03
N ALA A 269 -6.26 2.58 -18.32
CA ALA A 269 -7.29 2.67 -17.30
C ALA A 269 -7.19 1.53 -16.26
N LEU A 270 -6.97 0.29 -16.72
CA LEU A 270 -6.80 -0.86 -15.83
C LEU A 270 -5.51 -0.76 -15.00
N GLN A 271 -4.42 -0.29 -15.60
CA GLN A 271 -3.16 -0.09 -14.89
C GLN A 271 -3.27 1.06 -13.87
N SER A 272 -3.93 2.16 -14.22
CA SER A 272 -4.20 3.26 -13.30
C SER A 272 -5.11 2.82 -12.16
N PHE A 273 -6.13 2.01 -12.42
CA PHE A 273 -6.99 1.45 -11.39
C PHE A 273 -6.19 0.54 -10.45
N TRP A 274 -5.31 -0.30 -10.98
CA TRP A 274 -4.52 -1.23 -10.17
C TRP A 274 -3.48 -0.54 -9.27
N PHE A 275 -2.96 0.62 -9.69
CA PHE A 275 -2.05 1.41 -8.86
C PHE A 275 -2.75 2.17 -7.70
N ILE A 276 -4.08 2.33 -7.75
CA ILE A 276 -4.88 3.14 -6.80
C ILE A 276 -5.68 2.23 -5.86
#